data_AF-A0A7T5R6U2-F1
#
_entry.id   AF-A0A7T5R6U2-F1
#
_cell.length_a   1.000
_cell.length_b   1.000
_cell.length_c   1.000
_cell.angle_alpha   90.00
_cell.angle_beta   90.00
_cell.angle_gamma   90.00
#
_symmetry.space_group_name_H-M   'P 1'
#
loop_
_entity.id
_entity.type
_entity.pdbx_description
1 polymer ?
#
loop_
_entity_poly.entity_id
_entity_poly.type
_entity_poly.pdbx_seq_one_letter_code
_entity_poly.pdbx_strand_id
1 'polypeptide(L)'
;MIKVISDFIKRIFFQIFQDRSALKIGLYGPPNSGKSTLANKICKDWIGEEMSKVSNIPHETREIKIKEKITVKHKNKELTFNLVDTPGLATKIDYEDFVKKGMKAAQAKKRAKEATRGVIESIKWMDSMDAILVVLDATENPYSQVNITLIGNLVARKIPLVVVANKIDMKKAKIKKVEAAFPQYDVVGISALKGHNMEELYESIFKLIRER
;
A
#
# COMPACT_ATOMS: atom_id res chain seq x y z
N MET A 1 -18.82 -22.83 -7.03
CA MET A 1 -17.68 -21.89 -7.21
C MET A 1 -17.37 -21.09 -5.95
N ILE A 2 -18.33 -20.36 -5.35
CA ILE A 2 -18.08 -19.49 -4.17
C ILE A 2 -17.49 -20.22 -2.93
N LYS A 3 -17.92 -21.47 -2.66
CA LYS A 3 -17.35 -22.28 -1.55
C LYS A 3 -15.88 -22.67 -1.76
N VAL A 4 -15.54 -23.10 -2.98
CA VAL A 4 -14.18 -23.58 -3.33
C VAL A 4 -13.15 -22.44 -3.24
N ILE A 5 -13.53 -21.25 -3.71
CA ILE A 5 -12.73 -20.00 -3.64
C ILE A 5 -12.43 -19.62 -2.18
N SER A 6 -13.44 -19.70 -1.30
CA SER A 6 -13.27 -19.43 0.13
C SER A 6 -12.31 -20.42 0.79
N ASP A 7 -12.38 -21.69 0.44
CA ASP A 7 -11.57 -22.74 1.06
C ASP A 7 -10.10 -22.68 0.63
N PHE A 8 -9.82 -22.24 -0.61
CA PHE A 8 -8.46 -22.02 -1.09
C PHE A 8 -7.76 -20.84 -0.38
N ILE A 9 -8.41 -19.68 -0.31
CA ILE A 9 -7.89 -18.50 0.39
C ILE A 9 -7.68 -18.82 1.87
N LYS A 10 -8.63 -19.52 2.51
CA LYS A 10 -8.48 -20.00 3.89
C LYS A 10 -7.26 -20.91 4.04
N ARG A 11 -6.99 -21.80 3.08
CA ARG A 11 -5.81 -22.68 3.13
C ARG A 11 -4.51 -21.90 3.06
N ILE A 12 -4.36 -20.98 2.09
CA ILE A 12 -3.19 -20.10 1.98
C ILE A 12 -3.03 -19.25 3.24
N PHE A 13 -4.10 -18.58 3.67
CA PHE A 13 -4.09 -17.76 4.87
C PHE A 13 -3.75 -18.55 6.14
N PHE A 14 -4.30 -19.77 6.28
CA PHE A 14 -4.00 -20.63 7.40
C PHE A 14 -2.54 -21.05 7.39
N GLN A 15 -1.97 -21.37 6.22
CA GLN A 15 -0.56 -21.71 6.08
C GLN A 15 0.36 -20.54 6.46
N ILE A 16 0.05 -19.30 6.01
CA ILE A 16 0.79 -18.09 6.41
C ILE A 16 0.78 -17.89 7.93
N PHE A 17 -0.41 -18.00 8.52
CA PHE A 17 -0.60 -17.72 9.95
C PHE A 17 -0.31 -18.89 10.89
N GLN A 18 -0.07 -20.09 10.36
CA GLN A 18 0.48 -21.21 11.13
C GLN A 18 1.95 -20.97 11.47
N ASP A 19 2.73 -20.45 10.51
CA ASP A 19 4.16 -20.19 10.69
C ASP A 19 4.41 -18.83 11.38
N ARG A 20 3.52 -17.85 11.22
CA ARG A 20 3.63 -16.51 11.86
C ARG A 20 2.28 -16.02 12.37
N SER A 21 2.12 -15.83 13.69
CA SER A 21 0.88 -15.31 14.28
C SER A 21 0.61 -13.82 13.96
N ALA A 22 1.62 -13.09 13.46
CA ALA A 22 1.52 -11.70 13.09
C ALA A 22 2.16 -11.45 11.72
N LEU A 23 1.46 -10.69 10.87
CA LEU A 23 1.96 -10.28 9.55
C LEU A 23 1.85 -8.77 9.38
N LYS A 24 2.89 -8.16 8.81
CA LYS A 24 2.98 -6.73 8.53
C LYS A 24 3.07 -6.48 7.03
N ILE A 25 2.04 -5.87 6.44
CA ILE A 25 1.97 -5.55 5.01
C ILE A 25 2.06 -4.03 4.82
N GLY A 26 3.02 -3.61 4.02
CA GLY A 26 3.15 -2.23 3.59
C GLY A 26 2.37 -1.97 2.31
N LEU A 27 1.50 -0.95 2.29
CA LEU A 27 0.75 -0.50 1.13
C LEU A 27 1.25 0.89 0.72
N TYR A 28 1.97 0.95 -0.38
CA TYR A 28 2.60 2.16 -0.89
C TYR A 28 2.05 2.50 -2.26
N GLY A 29 1.91 3.77 -2.59
CA GLY A 29 1.49 4.20 -3.91
C GLY A 29 1.01 5.64 -3.93
N PRO A 30 0.70 6.20 -5.10
CA PRO A 30 0.20 7.56 -5.21
C PRO A 30 -1.16 7.72 -4.49
N PRO A 31 -1.58 8.95 -4.17
CA PRO A 31 -2.91 9.20 -3.63
C PRO A 31 -3.98 8.60 -4.55
N ASN A 32 -5.08 8.13 -3.97
CA ASN A 32 -6.22 7.54 -4.70
C ASN A 32 -5.93 6.27 -5.52
N SER A 33 -4.76 5.63 -5.40
CA SER A 33 -4.49 4.34 -6.06
C SER A 33 -5.31 3.16 -5.51
N GLY A 34 -6.03 3.37 -4.41
CA GLY A 34 -6.92 2.38 -3.79
C GLY A 34 -6.29 1.56 -2.66
N LYS A 35 -5.21 2.05 -2.04
CA LYS A 35 -4.54 1.44 -0.88
C LYS A 35 -5.50 1.06 0.26
N SER A 36 -6.34 2.01 0.72
CA SER A 36 -7.29 1.74 1.81
C SER A 36 -8.37 0.73 1.42
N THR A 37 -8.83 0.76 0.18
CA THR A 37 -9.78 -0.23 -0.35
C THR A 37 -9.15 -1.62 -0.36
N LEU A 38 -7.90 -1.73 -0.80
CA LEU A 38 -7.15 -2.98 -0.81
C LEU A 38 -6.91 -3.50 0.59
N ALA A 39 -6.45 -2.65 1.51
CA ALA A 39 -6.28 -3.00 2.92
C ALA A 39 -7.56 -3.61 3.49
N ASN A 40 -8.70 -2.93 3.28
CA ASN A 40 -10.00 -3.37 3.80
C ASN A 40 -10.40 -4.73 3.21
N LYS A 41 -10.14 -4.94 1.92
CA LYS A 41 -10.43 -6.20 1.24
C LYS A 41 -9.58 -7.35 1.79
N ILE A 42 -8.28 -7.15 1.95
CA ILE A 42 -7.37 -8.15 2.55
C ILE A 42 -7.83 -8.49 3.97
N CYS A 43 -8.12 -7.46 4.78
CA CYS A 43 -8.59 -7.65 6.14
C CYS A 43 -9.89 -8.47 6.19
N LYS A 44 -10.86 -8.14 5.34
CA LYS A 44 -12.12 -8.87 5.25
C LYS A 44 -11.92 -10.32 4.81
N ASP A 45 -11.06 -10.57 3.84
CA ASP A 45 -10.84 -11.91 3.30
C ASP A 45 -10.07 -12.81 4.27
N TRP A 46 -9.13 -12.26 5.01
CA TRP A 46 -8.22 -13.01 5.87
C TRP A 46 -8.70 -13.12 7.31
N ILE A 47 -9.23 -12.02 7.85
CA ILE A 47 -9.67 -11.95 9.24
C ILE A 47 -11.19 -12.09 9.37
N GLY A 48 -11.95 -11.85 8.29
CA GLY A 48 -13.41 -11.85 8.34
C GLY A 48 -14.01 -10.56 8.89
N GLU A 49 -13.18 -9.55 9.18
CA GLU A 49 -13.60 -8.25 9.70
C GLU A 49 -13.23 -7.13 8.74
N GLU A 50 -14.12 -6.16 8.56
CA GLU A 50 -13.80 -4.95 7.82
C GLU A 50 -12.93 -4.02 8.67
N MET A 51 -11.96 -3.36 8.05
CA MET A 51 -11.18 -2.30 8.69
C MET A 51 -12.05 -1.11 9.11
N SER A 52 -13.25 -0.95 8.55
CA SER A 52 -14.14 0.21 8.67
C SER A 52 -14.75 0.46 10.05
N LYS A 53 -14.55 -0.43 11.04
CA LYS A 53 -14.72 -0.06 12.46
C LYS A 53 -13.54 0.75 13.03
N VAL A 54 -12.49 0.98 12.25
CA VAL A 54 -11.32 1.77 12.63
C VAL A 54 -11.03 2.77 11.51
N SER A 55 -11.53 4.00 11.69
CA SER A 55 -11.20 5.22 10.93
C SER A 55 -11.90 5.41 9.56
N ASN A 56 -13.19 5.77 9.62
CA ASN A 56 -13.76 6.74 8.68
C ASN A 56 -13.10 8.10 8.92
N ILE A 57 -12.01 8.40 8.21
CA ILE A 57 -11.62 9.80 7.96
C ILE A 57 -11.35 9.96 6.46
N PRO A 58 -12.37 10.43 5.71
CA PRO A 58 -12.17 11.14 4.44
C PRO A 58 -11.27 12.36 4.69
N HIS A 59 -10.35 12.62 3.77
CA HIS A 59 -9.41 13.73 3.87
C HIS A 59 -10.13 15.08 3.77
N GLU A 60 -10.51 15.64 4.91
CA GLU A 60 -10.61 17.09 5.12
C GLU A 60 -10.24 17.39 6.57
N THR A 61 -8.95 17.52 6.88
CA THR A 61 -8.51 18.26 8.07
C THR A 61 -7.02 18.59 7.98
N ARG A 62 -6.69 19.79 8.43
CA ARG A 62 -5.42 20.52 8.26
C ARG A 62 -4.23 19.97 9.06
N GLU A 63 -4.20 18.67 9.34
CA GLU A 63 -3.09 18.02 10.01
C GLU A 63 -2.71 16.77 9.22
N ILE A 64 -1.44 16.66 8.82
CA ILE A 64 -0.88 15.41 8.30
C ILE A 64 -0.91 14.41 9.45
N LYS A 65 -2.03 13.71 9.60
CA LYS A 65 -2.05 12.37 10.17
C LYS A 65 -1.81 11.44 9.00
N ILE A 66 -0.54 11.10 8.81
CA ILE A 66 -0.18 9.94 8.00
C ILE A 66 -0.97 8.78 8.62
N LYS A 67 -1.67 8.01 7.79
CA LYS A 67 -2.46 6.85 8.23
C LYS A 67 -1.46 5.72 8.57
N GLU A 68 -0.72 5.88 9.65
CA GLU A 68 0.60 5.26 9.89
C GLU A 68 0.58 3.77 10.24
N LYS A 69 -0.50 3.25 10.82
CA LYS A 69 -0.55 1.83 11.19
C LYS A 69 -1.98 1.43 11.48
N ILE A 70 -2.45 0.37 10.84
CA ILE A 70 -3.74 -0.22 11.14
C ILE A 70 -3.49 -1.67 11.51
N THR A 71 -3.71 -2.00 12.78
CA THR A 71 -3.57 -3.36 13.29
C THR A 71 -4.95 -3.93 13.55
N VAL A 72 -5.24 -5.06 12.94
CA VAL A 72 -6.48 -5.82 13.17
C VAL A 72 -6.10 -7.16 13.79
N LYS A 73 -6.78 -7.50 14.88
CA LYS A 73 -6.55 -8.74 15.65
C LYS A 73 -7.82 -9.56 15.66
N HIS A 74 -7.69 -10.84 15.37
CA HIS A 74 -8.80 -11.79 15.50
C HIS A 74 -8.27 -13.14 15.98
N LYS A 75 -8.77 -13.58 17.14
CA LYS A 75 -8.24 -14.75 17.87
C LYS A 75 -6.73 -14.61 18.10
N ASN A 76 -5.94 -15.57 17.64
CA ASN A 76 -4.48 -15.62 17.76
C ASN A 76 -3.75 -15.01 16.55
N LYS A 77 -4.45 -14.25 15.70
CA LYS A 77 -3.90 -13.69 14.45
C LYS A 77 -3.90 -12.17 14.49
N GLU A 78 -2.81 -11.58 14.02
CA GLU A 78 -2.62 -10.13 13.91
C GLU A 78 -2.20 -9.74 12.48
N LEU A 79 -2.94 -8.84 11.85
CA LEU A 79 -2.56 -8.24 10.57
C LEU A 79 -2.36 -6.75 10.75
N THR A 80 -1.16 -6.29 10.45
CA THR A 80 -0.79 -4.88 10.52
C THR A 80 -0.57 -4.35 9.12
N PHE A 81 -1.28 -3.28 8.76
CA PHE A 81 -1.06 -2.53 7.55
C PHE A 81 -0.35 -1.21 7.84
N ASN A 82 0.63 -0.87 7.00
CA ASN A 82 1.16 0.49 6.93
C ASN A 82 0.71 1.11 5.60
N LEU A 83 -0.09 2.18 5.64
CA LEU A 83 -0.61 2.84 4.43
C LEU A 83 0.15 4.15 4.23
N VAL A 84 1.05 4.16 3.24
CA VAL A 84 1.88 5.34 2.98
C VAL A 84 1.52 5.98 1.65
N ASP A 85 1.16 7.26 1.71
CA ASP A 85 1.05 8.10 0.52
C ASP A 85 2.45 8.54 0.08
N THR A 86 2.78 8.17 -1.14
CA THR A 86 4.14 8.24 -1.68
C THR A 86 4.62 9.60 -2.19
N PRO A 87 3.80 10.65 -2.39
CA PRO A 87 4.32 11.96 -2.76
C PRO A 87 5.40 12.43 -1.77
N GLY A 88 5.19 12.28 -0.46
CA GLY A 88 6.20 12.64 0.54
C GLY A 88 7.49 11.81 0.50
N LEU A 89 7.40 10.53 0.09
CA LEU A 89 8.56 9.65 -0.08
C LEU A 89 9.32 9.86 -1.40
N ALA A 90 8.65 10.46 -2.39
CA ALA A 90 9.16 10.61 -3.75
C ALA A 90 9.64 12.03 -4.08
N THR A 91 9.31 13.03 -3.24
CA THR A 91 9.64 14.43 -3.49
C THR A 91 10.43 15.05 -2.32
N LYS A 92 11.40 15.91 -2.65
CA LYS A 92 12.06 16.77 -1.65
C LYS A 92 11.00 17.60 -0.93
N ILE A 93 11.07 17.65 0.39
CA ILE A 93 10.23 18.53 1.20
C ILE A 93 11.03 19.82 1.44
N ASP A 94 10.65 20.88 0.73
CA ASP A 94 11.23 22.21 0.90
C ASP A 94 10.21 23.16 1.51
N TYR A 95 10.59 23.91 2.55
CA TYR A 95 9.69 24.88 3.15
C TYR A 95 9.36 26.01 2.16
N GLU A 96 10.27 26.33 1.24
CA GLU A 96 10.08 27.34 0.20
C GLU A 96 8.90 27.01 -0.72
N ASP A 97 8.63 25.73 -0.97
CA ASP A 97 7.49 25.30 -1.78
C ASP A 97 6.15 25.60 -1.09
N PHE A 98 6.11 25.56 0.24
CA PHE A 98 4.94 25.99 0.99
C PHE A 98 4.81 27.51 1.00
N VAL A 99 5.93 28.25 1.04
CA VAL A 99 5.93 29.72 0.94
C VAL A 99 5.40 30.17 -0.42
N LYS A 100 5.85 29.55 -1.52
CA LYS A 100 5.35 29.80 -2.88
C LYS A 100 3.85 29.55 -3.02
N LYS A 101 3.29 28.65 -2.20
CA LYS A 101 1.84 28.37 -2.10
C LYS A 101 1.09 29.31 -1.16
N GLY A 102 1.72 30.41 -0.73
CA GLY A 102 1.10 31.46 0.09
C GLY A 102 1.18 31.24 1.61
N MET A 103 1.93 30.24 2.08
CA MET A 103 2.09 29.99 3.52
C MET A 103 3.13 30.95 4.13
N LYS A 104 2.85 31.50 5.32
CA LYS A 104 3.84 32.33 6.05
C LYS A 104 5.09 31.51 6.35
N ALA A 105 6.28 32.12 6.24
CA ALA A 105 7.56 31.42 6.39
C ALA A 105 7.68 30.58 7.68
N ALA A 106 7.20 31.09 8.82
CA ALA A 106 7.22 30.35 10.08
C ALA A 106 6.32 29.10 10.05
N GLN A 107 5.13 29.22 9.46
CA GLN A 107 4.19 28.10 9.28
C GLN A 107 4.74 27.08 8.26
N ALA A 108 5.33 27.56 7.17
CA ALA A 108 5.96 26.73 6.14
C ALA A 108 7.10 25.88 6.72
N LYS A 109 7.97 26.46 7.54
CA LYS A 109 9.04 25.73 8.24
C LYS A 109 8.50 24.66 9.17
N LYS A 110 7.48 24.98 9.99
CA LYS A 110 6.82 24.00 10.86
C LYS A 110 6.23 22.85 10.05
N ARG A 111 5.55 23.18 8.95
CA ARG A 111 4.92 22.21 8.05
C ARG A 111 5.92 21.28 7.37
N ALA A 112 7.03 21.83 6.89
CA ALA A 112 8.11 21.05 6.30
C ALA A 112 8.70 20.08 7.34
N LYS A 113 8.95 20.54 8.58
CA LYS A 113 9.44 19.68 9.67
C LYS A 113 8.50 18.52 9.98
N GLU A 114 7.19 18.78 10.05
CA GLU A 114 6.17 17.74 10.24
C GLU A 114 6.16 16.72 9.10
N ALA A 115 6.15 17.19 7.85
CA ALA A 115 6.16 16.33 6.68
C ALA A 115 7.44 15.47 6.63
N THR A 116 8.61 16.05 6.92
CA THR A 116 9.89 15.33 7.00
C THR A 116 9.88 14.26 8.08
N ARG A 117 9.34 14.56 9.28
CA ARG A 117 9.19 13.57 10.35
C ARG A 117 8.33 12.40 9.90
N GLY A 118 7.22 12.70 9.24
CA GLY A 118 6.32 11.69 8.70
C GLY A 118 6.97 10.76 7.65
N VAL A 119 7.83 11.32 6.80
CA VAL A 119 8.66 10.54 5.87
C VAL A 119 9.63 9.63 6.60
N ILE A 120 10.34 10.15 7.61
CA ILE A 120 11.29 9.37 8.42
C ILE A 120 10.58 8.20 9.11
N GLU A 121 9.42 8.45 9.71
CA GLU A 121 8.63 7.40 10.36
C GLU A 121 8.20 6.35 9.33
N SER A 122 7.66 6.76 8.18
CA SER A 122 7.29 5.85 7.07
C SER A 122 8.45 4.96 6.63
N ILE A 123 9.67 5.51 6.55
CA ILE A 123 10.89 4.75 6.22
C ILE A 123 11.20 3.71 7.32
N LYS A 124 11.17 4.09 8.60
CA LYS A 124 11.42 3.14 9.70
C LYS A 124 10.42 1.97 9.69
N TRP A 125 9.16 2.25 9.36
CA TRP A 125 8.15 1.21 9.24
C TRP A 125 8.45 0.25 8.09
N MET A 126 8.90 0.78 6.96
CA MET A 126 9.23 0.02 5.75
C MET A 126 10.19 -1.13 6.03
N ASP A 127 11.24 -0.89 6.82
CA ASP A 127 12.26 -1.89 7.17
C ASP A 127 11.68 -3.07 7.99
N SER A 128 10.54 -2.84 8.67
CA SER A 128 9.88 -3.83 9.53
C SER A 128 8.70 -4.57 8.88
N MET A 129 8.32 -4.21 7.64
CA MET A 129 7.22 -4.86 6.92
C MET A 129 7.66 -6.22 6.41
N ASP A 130 6.81 -7.25 6.46
CA ASP A 130 7.07 -8.58 5.90
C ASP A 130 7.01 -8.57 4.36
N ALA A 131 6.06 -7.82 3.80
CA ALA A 131 5.87 -7.62 2.38
C ALA A 131 5.45 -6.18 2.06
N ILE A 132 5.86 -5.68 0.89
CA ILE A 132 5.44 -4.36 0.38
C ILE A 132 4.65 -4.51 -0.92
N LEU A 133 3.46 -3.93 -0.96
CA LEU A 133 2.64 -3.82 -2.16
C LEU A 133 2.67 -2.38 -2.67
N VAL A 134 3.19 -2.20 -3.88
CA VAL A 134 3.17 -0.91 -4.58
C VAL A 134 1.90 -0.83 -5.40
N VAL A 135 0.87 -0.20 -4.84
CA VAL A 135 -0.46 -0.05 -5.42
C VAL A 135 -0.50 1.13 -6.38
N LEU A 136 -0.61 0.84 -7.68
CA LEU A 136 -0.75 1.81 -8.75
C LEU A 136 -2.16 1.76 -9.34
N ASP A 137 -2.66 2.92 -9.78
CA ASP A 137 -3.92 2.99 -10.53
C ASP A 137 -3.66 2.57 -11.99
N ALA A 138 -4.24 1.45 -12.42
CA ALA A 138 -4.07 0.92 -13.78
C ALA A 138 -4.67 1.83 -14.86
N THR A 139 -5.48 2.83 -14.50
CA THR A 139 -6.05 3.81 -15.43
C THR A 139 -5.15 5.01 -15.68
N GLU A 140 -4.12 5.18 -14.86
CA GLU A 140 -3.19 6.31 -14.90
C GLU A 140 -1.86 5.95 -15.59
N ASN A 141 -1.02 6.96 -15.82
CA ASN A 141 0.32 6.74 -16.38
C ASN A 141 1.26 6.11 -15.32
N PRO A 142 1.76 4.87 -15.51
CA PRO A 142 2.65 4.24 -14.54
C PRO A 142 4.03 4.91 -14.48
N TYR A 143 4.47 5.57 -15.55
CA TYR A 143 5.79 6.21 -15.68
C TYR A 143 5.92 7.57 -14.97
N SER A 144 4.99 7.91 -14.07
CA SER A 144 5.13 9.15 -13.31
C SER A 144 6.43 9.16 -12.50
N GLN A 145 7.06 10.32 -12.38
CA GLN A 145 8.30 10.47 -11.60
C GLN A 145 8.11 10.00 -10.15
N VAL A 146 6.92 10.23 -9.58
CA VAL A 146 6.56 9.76 -8.23
C VAL A 146 6.66 8.24 -8.12
N ASN A 147 6.11 7.49 -9.09
CA ASN A 147 6.14 6.03 -9.08
C ASN A 147 7.56 5.48 -9.30
N ILE A 148 8.30 6.06 -10.25
CA ILE A 148 9.68 5.65 -10.55
C ILE A 148 10.58 5.86 -9.33
N THR A 149 10.51 7.04 -8.71
CA THR A 149 11.31 7.35 -7.52
C THR A 149 10.94 6.46 -6.33
N LEU A 150 9.65 6.20 -6.12
CA LEU A 150 9.18 5.29 -5.07
C LEU A 150 9.80 3.90 -5.22
N ILE A 151 9.63 3.28 -6.39
CA ILE A 151 10.12 1.92 -6.63
C ILE A 151 11.65 1.89 -6.59
N GLY A 152 12.33 2.87 -7.20
CA GLY A 152 13.78 2.99 -7.12
C GLY A 152 14.30 3.03 -5.68
N ASN A 153 13.64 3.77 -4.79
CA ASN A 153 13.99 3.83 -3.37
C ASN A 153 13.77 2.50 -2.63
N LEU A 154 12.69 1.76 -2.95
CA LEU A 154 12.42 0.44 -2.37
C LEU A 154 13.49 -0.58 -2.79
N VAL A 155 13.92 -0.52 -4.04
CA VAL A 155 14.90 -1.43 -4.65
C VAL A 155 16.30 -1.19 -4.11
N ALA A 156 16.71 0.07 -3.97
CA ALA A 156 17.98 0.42 -3.35
C ALA A 156 18.12 -0.15 -1.93
N ARG A 157 16.99 -0.38 -1.25
CA ARG A 157 16.92 -0.95 0.10
C ARG A 157 16.76 -2.47 0.14
N LYS A 158 16.73 -3.13 -1.04
CA LYS A 158 16.53 -4.58 -1.19
C LYS A 158 15.25 -5.09 -0.51
N ILE A 159 14.19 -4.29 -0.53
CA ILE A 159 12.93 -4.68 0.10
C ILE A 159 12.09 -5.47 -0.92
N PRO A 160 11.70 -6.72 -0.60
CA PRO A 160 10.83 -7.50 -1.47
C PRO A 160 9.50 -6.78 -1.68
N LEU A 161 9.08 -6.64 -2.95
CA LEU A 161 7.85 -5.95 -3.31
C LEU A 161 7.07 -6.66 -4.42
N VAL A 162 5.76 -6.42 -4.43
CA VAL A 162 4.84 -6.76 -5.53
C VAL A 162 4.24 -5.46 -6.04
N VAL A 163 4.15 -5.30 -7.37
CA VAL A 163 3.44 -4.16 -7.97
C VAL A 163 1.99 -4.57 -8.20
N VAL A 164 1.06 -3.77 -7.70
CA VAL A 164 -0.38 -4.03 -7.79
C VAL A 164 -1.01 -3.02 -8.73
N ALA A 165 -1.43 -3.47 -9.91
CA ALA A 165 -2.17 -2.66 -10.87
C ALA A 165 -3.66 -2.70 -10.53
N ASN A 166 -4.11 -1.76 -9.70
CA ASN A 166 -5.46 -1.72 -9.16
C ASN A 166 -6.46 -1.02 -10.08
N LYS A 167 -7.77 -1.20 -9.81
CA LYS A 167 -8.91 -0.65 -10.56
C LYS A 167 -9.09 -1.25 -11.95
N ILE A 168 -8.75 -2.53 -12.15
CA ILE A 168 -8.92 -3.21 -13.45
C ILE A 168 -10.38 -3.33 -13.90
N ASP A 169 -11.34 -3.08 -13.00
CA ASP A 169 -12.77 -3.00 -13.32
C ASP A 169 -13.13 -1.78 -14.18
N MET A 170 -12.24 -0.78 -14.28
CA MET A 170 -12.44 0.41 -15.08
C MET A 170 -12.03 0.18 -16.54
N LYS A 171 -12.87 0.62 -17.49
CA LYS A 171 -12.60 0.46 -18.95
C LYS A 171 -11.26 1.03 -19.43
N LYS A 172 -10.73 2.05 -18.74
CA LYS A 172 -9.46 2.69 -19.09
C LYS A 172 -8.22 1.95 -18.56
N ALA A 173 -8.41 0.92 -17.74
CA ALA A 173 -7.32 0.20 -17.10
C ALA A 173 -6.43 -0.51 -18.12
N LYS A 174 -5.11 -0.39 -17.94
CA LYS A 174 -4.10 -0.95 -18.85
C LYS A 174 -3.01 -1.65 -18.04
N ILE A 175 -3.29 -2.88 -17.59
CA ILE A 175 -2.35 -3.71 -16.82
C ILE A 175 -1.01 -3.87 -17.56
N LYS A 176 -1.06 -4.18 -18.86
CA LYS A 176 0.12 -4.29 -19.73
C LYS A 176 1.03 -3.06 -19.75
N LYS A 177 0.48 -1.86 -19.50
CA LYS A 177 1.32 -0.66 -19.39
C LYS A 177 2.10 -0.63 -18.08
N VAL A 178 1.50 -1.12 -16.98
CA VAL A 178 2.16 -1.22 -15.68
C VAL A 178 3.24 -2.30 -15.74
N GLU A 179 2.94 -3.46 -16.34
CA GLU A 179 3.91 -4.52 -16.61
C GLU A 179 5.11 -4.00 -17.41
N ALA A 180 4.85 -3.30 -18.53
CA ALA A 180 5.92 -2.74 -19.36
C ALA A 180 6.76 -1.66 -18.64
N ALA A 181 6.18 -0.94 -17.68
CA ALA A 181 6.90 0.06 -16.89
C ALA A 181 7.80 -0.55 -15.83
N PHE A 182 7.46 -1.76 -15.36
CA PHE A 182 8.10 -2.43 -14.24
C PHE A 182 8.37 -3.93 -14.54
N PRO A 183 9.03 -4.26 -15.67
CA PRO A 183 9.11 -5.64 -16.19
C PRO A 183 9.91 -6.60 -15.30
N GLN A 184 10.71 -6.07 -14.38
CA GLN A 184 11.52 -6.83 -13.44
C GLN A 184 10.78 -7.21 -12.14
N TYR A 185 9.51 -6.82 -11.99
CA TYR A 185 8.70 -7.14 -10.81
C TYR A 185 7.49 -7.97 -11.20
N ASP A 186 6.99 -8.71 -10.22
CA ASP A 186 5.67 -9.34 -10.33
C ASP A 186 4.60 -8.24 -10.29
N VAL A 187 3.80 -8.17 -11.36
CA VAL A 187 2.72 -7.19 -11.52
C VAL A 187 1.39 -7.92 -11.52
N VAL A 188 0.61 -7.71 -10.46
CA VAL A 188 -0.72 -8.34 -10.34
C VAL A 188 -1.80 -7.32 -10.58
N GLY A 189 -2.62 -7.54 -11.62
CA GLY A 189 -3.79 -6.73 -11.90
C GLY A 189 -4.97 -7.11 -11.00
N ILE A 190 -5.55 -6.17 -10.26
CA ILE A 190 -6.69 -6.44 -9.37
C ILE A 190 -7.80 -5.38 -9.45
N SER A 191 -8.99 -5.74 -8.96
CA SER A 191 -9.96 -4.75 -8.50
C SER A 191 -10.18 -4.95 -7.01
N ALA A 192 -9.54 -4.12 -6.18
CA ALA A 192 -9.78 -4.13 -4.73
C ALA A 192 -11.25 -3.84 -4.39
N LEU A 193 -11.92 -3.01 -5.20
CA LEU A 193 -13.31 -2.63 -5.01
C LEU A 193 -14.28 -3.78 -5.32
N LYS A 194 -14.05 -4.50 -6.43
CA LYS A 194 -14.91 -5.61 -6.86
C LYS A 194 -14.45 -6.98 -6.33
N GLY A 195 -13.25 -7.05 -5.75
CA GLY A 195 -12.62 -8.29 -5.33
C GLY A 195 -12.14 -9.16 -6.50
N HIS A 196 -11.88 -8.58 -7.67
CA HIS A 196 -11.38 -9.33 -8.82
C HIS A 196 -9.89 -9.63 -8.67
N ASN A 197 -9.52 -10.87 -9.01
CA ASN A 197 -8.16 -11.37 -9.06
C ASN A 197 -7.36 -11.28 -7.74
N MET A 198 -8.06 -11.40 -6.62
CA MET A 198 -7.43 -11.34 -5.29
C MET A 198 -6.62 -12.59 -4.96
N GLU A 199 -6.98 -13.75 -5.52
CA GLU A 199 -6.27 -15.02 -5.30
C GLU A 199 -4.83 -14.95 -5.83
N GLU A 200 -4.65 -14.49 -7.07
CA GLU A 200 -3.33 -14.29 -7.68
C GLU A 200 -2.48 -13.32 -6.86
N LEU A 201 -3.09 -12.24 -6.33
CA LEU A 201 -2.38 -11.33 -5.43
C LEU A 201 -1.94 -12.03 -4.14
N TYR A 202 -2.79 -12.87 -3.54
CA TYR A 202 -2.45 -13.59 -2.32
C TYR A 202 -1.35 -14.62 -2.53
N GLU A 203 -1.34 -15.30 -3.67
CA GLU A 203 -0.25 -16.19 -4.07
C GLU A 203 1.08 -15.45 -4.21
N SER A 204 1.06 -14.30 -4.90
CA SER A 204 2.23 -13.44 -5.07
C SER A 204 2.77 -12.93 -3.72
N ILE A 205 1.89 -12.47 -2.82
CA ILE A 205 2.26 -12.06 -1.45
C ILE A 205 2.88 -13.23 -0.67
N PHE A 206 2.30 -14.43 -0.76
CA PHE A 206 2.80 -15.60 -0.04
C PHE A 206 4.19 -16.02 -0.52
N LYS A 207 4.38 -16.05 -1.84
CA LYS A 207 5.68 -16.34 -2.45
C LYS A 207 6.73 -15.35 -1.94
N LEU A 208 6.41 -14.06 -1.96
CA LEU A 208 7.30 -12.99 -1.49
C LEU A 208 7.70 -13.16 -0.02
N ILE A 209 6.77 -13.54 0.86
CA ILE A 209 7.03 -13.73 2.30
C ILE A 209 7.89 -14.96 2.56
N ARG A 210 7.73 -16.04 1.78
CA ARG A 210 8.49 -17.29 1.95
C ARG A 210 9.93 -17.22 1.46
N GLU A 211 10.19 -16.39 0.47
CA GLU A 211 11.52 -16.20 -0.11
C GLU A 211 12.44 -15.31 0.73
N ARG A 212 11.95 -14.80 1.87
CA ARG A 212 12.64 -13.88 2.78
C ARG A 212 13.04 -14.53 4.09
#